data_AF-A0A8I1Q5U0-F1
#
_entry.id   AF-A0A8I1Q5U0-F1
#
_cell.length_a   1.000
_cell.length_b   1.000
_cell.length_c   1.000
_cell.angle_alpha   90.00
_cell.angle_beta   90.00
_cell.angle_gamma   90.00
#
_symmetry.space_group_name_H-M   'P 1'
#
loop_
_entity.id
_entity.type
_entity.pdbx_description
1 polymer ?
#
loop_
_entity_poly.entity_id
_entity_poly.type
_entity_poly.pdbx_seq_one_letter_code
_entity_poly.pdbx_strand_id
1 'polypeptide(L)'
;MSKWWDYFQEQLEQNPQVKNHHSPCALDALMADEKIQKAIRHSKRAQLAYVHLEEKITTRLIHFLDSITRNAIGQMSTVDFMNVKGFESKCEATEKQKKYIETRDTLEFYIKSMITNHNSRDSQTHAFRRLITVANYLFKHKNYDACSIILFALAPLKTEVYVDAMPKSIEEQYNYLSKLMTPPFSKLNQYLQKHKCSRDIVPIPIMVRKIQYIQHLQENLNVIVEGNAEKKLRNSETKVKTKILNMITTCKEYNLSIPYCMKLEEIKHKAARENNSTLEVAPRPDISIKQEEPTSLIFRRDTKKTLTFRPRSNSLFKDLNKRFEEFTESLPSTPRSGV
;
A
#
# COMPACT_ATOMS: atom_id res chain seq x y z
N MET A 1 21.20 13.85 39.06
CA MET A 1 20.58 13.47 37.76
C MET A 1 20.01 12.06 37.90
N SER A 2 18.90 11.75 37.22
CA SER A 2 18.24 10.44 37.36
C SER A 2 19.10 9.35 36.72
N LYS A 3 19.54 8.35 37.51
CA LYS A 3 20.37 7.21 37.06
C LYS A 3 19.84 6.52 35.78
N TRP A 4 18.54 6.61 35.53
CA TRP A 4 17.87 6.06 34.35
C TRP A 4 18.14 6.84 33.05
N TRP A 5 18.34 8.15 33.14
CA TRP A 5 18.67 8.97 31.97
C TRP A 5 20.10 8.71 31.49
N ASP A 6 21.03 8.58 32.45
CA ASP A 6 22.44 8.32 32.14
C ASP A 6 22.57 6.95 31.45
N TYR A 7 21.83 5.94 31.91
CA TYR A 7 21.74 4.64 31.25
C TYR A 7 21.15 4.72 29.82
N PHE A 8 20.08 5.48 29.62
CA PHE A 8 19.49 5.65 28.28
C PHE A 8 20.45 6.35 27.31
N GLN A 9 21.18 7.38 27.75
CA GLN A 9 22.21 8.03 26.95
C GLN A 9 23.37 7.09 26.63
N GLU A 10 23.87 6.36 27.63
CA GLU A 10 24.92 5.36 27.45
C GLU A 10 24.53 4.33 26.38
N GLN A 11 23.30 3.82 26.42
CA GLN A 11 22.82 2.88 25.41
C GLN A 11 22.70 3.50 24.02
N LEU A 12 22.33 4.79 23.91
CA LEU A 12 22.34 5.49 22.61
C LEU A 12 23.75 5.71 22.08
N GLU A 13 24.72 5.94 22.94
CA GLU A 13 26.13 6.11 22.57
C GLU A 13 26.76 4.78 22.14
N GLN A 14 26.44 3.69 22.85
CA GLN A 14 26.85 2.32 22.50
C GLN A 14 26.19 1.79 21.22
N ASN A 15 25.09 2.42 20.78
CA ASN A 15 24.36 2.04 19.57
C ASN A 15 24.33 3.19 18.54
N PRO A 16 25.46 3.50 17.88
CA PRO A 16 25.55 4.62 16.94
C PRO A 16 24.56 4.52 15.77
N GLN A 17 24.17 3.30 15.36
CA GLN A 17 23.10 3.07 14.38
C GLN A 17 21.73 3.63 14.81
N VAL A 18 21.43 3.65 16.11
CA VAL A 18 20.21 4.23 16.69
C VAL A 18 20.36 5.75 16.78
N LYS A 19 21.53 6.22 17.26
CA LYS A 19 21.86 7.65 17.36
C LYS A 19 21.87 8.36 16.01
N ASN A 20 22.33 7.70 14.97
CA ASN A 20 22.35 8.22 13.60
C ASN A 20 21.03 7.90 12.83
N HIS A 21 20.09 7.23 13.51
CA HIS A 21 18.74 6.89 13.05
C HIS A 21 18.72 6.08 11.75
N HIS A 22 19.73 5.23 11.55
CA HIS A 22 19.92 4.47 10.31
C HIS A 22 19.23 3.11 10.32
N SER A 23 18.86 2.58 11.50
CA SER A 23 18.23 1.26 11.61
C SER A 23 17.01 1.31 12.54
N PRO A 24 15.79 1.25 11.99
CA PRO A 24 14.57 1.03 12.77
C PRO A 24 14.71 -0.20 13.66
N CYS A 25 15.33 -1.27 13.14
CA CYS A 25 15.46 -2.52 13.87
C CYS A 25 16.29 -2.39 15.15
N ALA A 26 17.35 -1.57 15.12
CA ALA A 26 18.21 -1.35 16.28
C ALA A 26 17.49 -0.53 17.36
N LEU A 27 16.64 0.44 16.96
CA LEU A 27 15.80 1.15 17.93
C LEU A 27 14.79 0.21 18.54
N ASP A 28 14.09 -0.59 17.74
CA ASP A 28 13.08 -1.53 18.25
C ASP A 28 13.67 -2.57 19.21
N ALA A 29 14.90 -3.03 18.96
CA ALA A 29 15.61 -3.92 19.88
C ALA A 29 15.97 -3.21 21.19
N LEU A 30 16.51 -1.99 21.12
CA LEU A 30 16.79 -1.16 22.30
C LEU A 30 15.50 -0.88 23.09
N MET A 31 14.39 -0.68 22.40
CA MET A 31 13.08 -0.42 22.98
C MET A 31 12.44 -1.67 23.58
N ALA A 32 12.86 -2.88 23.21
CA ALA A 32 12.41 -4.09 23.90
C ALA A 32 13.17 -4.35 25.21
N ASP A 33 14.24 -3.62 25.50
CA ASP A 33 14.97 -3.75 26.77
C ASP A 33 14.13 -3.23 27.94
N GLU A 34 13.97 -4.07 28.98
CA GLU A 34 13.13 -3.76 30.13
C GLU A 34 13.63 -2.54 30.93
N LYS A 35 14.96 -2.36 31.03
CA LYS A 35 15.56 -1.23 31.73
C LYS A 35 15.34 0.07 30.96
N ILE A 36 15.40 0.03 29.63
CA ILE A 36 15.06 1.17 28.77
C ILE A 36 13.57 1.50 28.88
N GLN A 37 12.68 0.51 28.81
CA GLN A 37 11.25 0.71 29.03
C GLN A 37 10.95 1.29 30.41
N LYS A 38 11.66 0.84 31.44
CA LYS A 38 11.56 1.41 32.79
C LYS A 38 12.07 2.85 32.83
N ALA A 39 13.19 3.15 32.20
CA ALA A 39 13.71 4.50 32.10
C ALA A 39 12.72 5.46 31.41
N ILE A 40 12.11 5.01 30.32
CA ILE A 40 11.07 5.77 29.59
C ILE A 40 9.83 5.96 30.45
N ARG A 41 9.37 4.95 31.19
CA ARG A 41 8.20 5.09 32.08
C ARG A 41 8.42 6.12 33.20
N HIS A 42 9.63 6.21 33.75
CA HIS A 42 9.90 7.03 34.94
C HIS A 42 10.62 8.37 34.67
N SER A 43 11.06 8.65 33.44
CA SER A 43 11.79 9.88 33.10
C SER A 43 11.16 10.64 31.94
N LYS A 44 10.61 11.83 32.22
CA LYS A 44 10.07 12.75 31.19
C LYS A 44 11.10 13.05 30.09
N ARG A 45 12.39 13.14 30.45
CA ARG A 45 13.47 13.37 29.48
C ARG A 45 13.69 12.16 28.56
N ALA A 46 13.65 10.95 29.11
CA ALA A 46 13.72 9.72 28.30
C ALA A 46 12.50 9.57 27.38
N GLN A 47 11.30 9.93 27.86
CA GLN A 47 10.08 9.96 27.03
C GLN A 47 10.23 10.91 25.84
N LEU A 48 10.68 12.15 26.09
CA LEU A 48 10.88 13.14 25.02
C LEU A 48 11.93 12.69 24.01
N ALA A 49 13.04 12.13 24.48
CA ALA A 49 14.09 11.61 23.60
C ALA A 49 13.57 10.43 22.75
N TYR A 50 12.82 9.51 23.34
CA TYR A 50 12.18 8.41 22.63
C TYR A 50 11.18 8.91 21.57
N VAL A 51 10.28 9.83 21.94
CA VAL A 51 9.31 10.42 21.00
C VAL A 51 10.03 11.06 19.81
N HIS A 52 11.10 11.81 20.07
CA HIS A 52 11.91 12.42 19.02
C HIS A 52 12.56 11.40 18.08
N LEU A 53 13.10 10.29 18.62
CA LEU A 53 13.69 9.21 17.82
C LEU A 53 12.64 8.53 16.95
N GLU A 54 11.48 8.22 17.52
CA GLU A 54 10.35 7.63 16.78
C GLU A 54 9.85 8.53 15.68
N GLU A 55 9.66 9.81 15.96
CA GLU A 55 9.23 10.81 14.98
C GLU A 55 10.22 10.89 13.82
N LYS A 56 11.53 10.87 14.11
CA LYS A 56 12.56 10.95 13.08
C LYS A 56 12.59 9.71 12.19
N ILE A 57 12.46 8.51 12.76
CA ILE A 57 12.39 7.26 11.98
C ILE A 57 11.10 7.20 11.15
N THR A 58 9.97 7.53 11.78
CA THR A 58 8.66 7.57 11.12
C THR A 58 8.67 8.54 9.94
N THR A 59 9.18 9.75 10.14
CA THR A 59 9.33 10.78 9.10
C THR A 59 10.22 10.30 7.96
N ARG A 60 11.36 9.66 8.25
CA ARG A 60 12.23 9.05 7.23
C ARG A 60 11.50 7.99 6.42
N LEU A 61 10.79 7.07 7.07
CA LEU A 61 10.01 6.02 6.40
C LEU A 61 8.90 6.60 5.52
N ILE A 62 8.20 7.63 6.00
CA ILE A 62 7.19 8.36 5.23
C ILE A 62 7.81 8.92 3.94
N HIS A 63 8.90 9.69 4.06
CA HIS A 63 9.54 10.30 2.90
C HIS A 63 10.08 9.25 1.94
N PHE A 64 10.66 8.16 2.44
CA PHE A 64 11.17 7.06 1.64
C PHE A 64 10.05 6.40 0.81
N LEU A 65 8.97 5.97 1.47
CA LEU A 65 7.85 5.30 0.80
C LEU A 65 7.13 6.23 -0.17
N ASP A 66 6.87 7.48 0.25
CA ASP A 66 6.21 8.47 -0.59
C ASP A 66 7.03 8.82 -1.83
N SER A 67 8.34 9.06 -1.67
CA SER A 67 9.22 9.42 -2.79
C SER A 67 9.37 8.26 -3.78
N ILE A 68 9.58 7.03 -3.30
CA ILE A 68 9.79 5.86 -4.16
C ILE A 68 8.52 5.52 -4.93
N THR A 69 7.35 5.52 -4.28
CA THR A 69 6.07 5.25 -4.94
C THR A 69 5.74 6.32 -5.98
N ARG A 70 5.90 7.60 -5.63
CA ARG A 70 5.70 8.69 -6.59
C ARG A 70 6.65 8.61 -7.77
N ASN A 71 7.94 8.35 -7.53
CA ASN A 71 8.90 8.18 -8.62
C ASN A 71 8.48 7.03 -9.56
N ALA A 72 8.16 5.85 -9.02
CA ALA A 72 7.75 4.71 -9.83
C ALA A 72 6.50 5.01 -10.68
N ILE A 73 5.50 5.68 -10.10
CA ILE A 73 4.28 6.10 -10.80
C ILE A 73 4.57 7.19 -11.85
N GLY A 74 5.42 8.17 -11.52
CA GLY A 74 5.78 9.28 -12.39
C GLY A 74 6.53 8.86 -13.66
N GLN A 75 7.20 7.70 -13.66
CA GLN A 75 7.84 7.15 -14.86
C GLN A 75 6.84 6.57 -15.88
N MET A 76 5.66 6.14 -15.42
CA MET A 76 4.62 5.59 -16.28
C MET A 76 3.94 6.67 -17.14
N SER A 77 3.35 6.24 -18.25
CA SER A 77 2.51 7.02 -19.15
C SER A 77 1.06 6.54 -19.08
N THR A 78 0.13 7.30 -19.64
CA THR A 78 -1.28 6.84 -19.74
C THR A 78 -1.41 5.55 -20.54
N VAL A 79 -0.55 5.31 -21.54
CA VAL A 79 -0.53 4.07 -22.35
C VAL A 79 -0.21 2.86 -21.48
N ASP A 80 0.74 2.98 -20.55
CA ASP A 80 1.10 1.92 -19.61
C ASP A 80 -0.13 1.52 -18.75
N PHE A 81 -0.93 2.49 -18.31
CA PHE A 81 -2.16 2.21 -17.55
C PHE A 81 -3.23 1.50 -18.40
N MET A 82 -3.36 1.87 -19.67
CA MET A 82 -4.36 1.25 -20.56
C MET A 82 -3.99 -0.20 -20.91
N ASN A 83 -2.71 -0.59 -20.82
CA ASN A 83 -2.27 -1.98 -20.91
C ASN A 83 -2.50 -2.72 -19.58
N VAL A 84 -3.77 -3.00 -19.27
CA VAL A 84 -4.19 -3.71 -18.07
C VAL A 84 -3.46 -5.03 -17.86
N LYS A 85 -3.32 -5.84 -18.92
CA LYS A 85 -2.71 -7.18 -18.86
C LYS A 85 -1.27 -7.14 -18.32
N GLY A 86 -0.57 -6.04 -18.60
CA GLY A 86 0.76 -5.80 -18.06
C GLY A 86 0.85 -5.64 -16.55
N PHE A 87 -0.26 -5.36 -15.85
CA PHE A 87 -0.31 -5.40 -14.39
C PHE A 87 -0.64 -6.78 -13.82
N GLU A 88 -1.19 -7.69 -14.63
CA GLU A 88 -1.55 -9.05 -14.23
C GLU A 88 -0.44 -10.06 -14.57
N SER A 89 0.30 -9.81 -15.65
CA SER A 89 1.32 -10.70 -16.20
C SER A 89 2.60 -9.94 -16.53
N LYS A 90 3.72 -10.36 -15.92
CA LYS A 90 5.06 -9.78 -16.20
C LYS A 90 5.48 -9.93 -17.67
N CYS A 91 4.98 -10.95 -18.38
CA CYS A 91 5.30 -11.17 -19.80
C CYS A 91 4.61 -10.16 -20.72
N GLU A 92 3.46 -9.61 -20.30
CA GLU A 92 2.69 -8.62 -21.07
C GLU A 92 2.94 -7.18 -20.57
N ALA A 93 3.79 -7.03 -19.55
CA ALA A 93 4.12 -5.76 -18.92
C ALA A 93 5.10 -4.94 -19.75
N THR A 94 4.87 -3.64 -19.87
CA THR A 94 5.90 -2.71 -20.34
C THR A 94 7.04 -2.63 -19.32
N GLU A 95 8.22 -2.19 -19.74
CA GLU A 95 9.37 -2.02 -18.83
C GLU A 95 9.05 -1.11 -17.64
N LYS A 96 8.21 -0.09 -17.86
CA LYS A 96 7.76 0.82 -16.80
C LYS A 96 6.80 0.15 -15.81
N GLN A 97 5.88 -0.69 -16.31
CA GLN A 97 5.01 -1.50 -15.45
C GLN A 97 5.82 -2.51 -14.64
N LYS A 98 6.77 -3.22 -15.27
CA LYS A 98 7.67 -4.15 -14.57
C LYS A 98 8.40 -3.45 -13.43
N LYS A 99 9.01 -2.29 -13.71
CA LYS A 99 9.72 -1.49 -12.70
C LYS A 99 8.81 -1.05 -11.55
N TYR A 100 7.57 -0.65 -11.84
CA TYR A 100 6.58 -0.33 -10.81
C TYR A 100 6.23 -1.56 -9.95
N ILE A 101 5.94 -2.70 -10.58
CA ILE A 101 5.60 -3.96 -9.90
C ILE A 101 6.76 -4.40 -9.00
N GLU A 102 7.99 -4.43 -9.53
CA GLU A 102 9.20 -4.74 -8.75
C GLU A 102 9.40 -3.80 -7.58
N THR A 103 9.16 -2.49 -7.78
CA THR A 103 9.26 -1.50 -6.71
C THR A 103 8.23 -1.80 -5.61
N ARG A 104 6.98 -2.06 -5.99
CA ARG A 104 5.91 -2.43 -5.06
C ARG A 104 6.26 -3.70 -4.28
N ASP A 105 6.70 -4.75 -4.96
CA ASP A 105 7.07 -6.03 -4.34
C ASP A 105 8.25 -5.85 -3.38
N THR A 106 9.24 -5.04 -3.77
CA THR A 106 10.41 -4.71 -2.92
C THR A 106 9.99 -3.95 -1.67
N LEU A 107 9.09 -2.96 -1.81
CA LEU A 107 8.58 -2.21 -0.66
C LEU A 107 7.75 -3.10 0.27
N GLU A 108 6.90 -3.96 -0.28
CA GLU A 108 6.10 -4.91 0.51
C GLU A 108 7.01 -5.87 1.30
N PHE A 109 8.01 -6.44 0.65
CA PHE A 109 9.04 -7.26 1.31
C PHE A 109 9.77 -6.47 2.40
N TYR A 110 10.22 -5.26 2.10
CA TYR A 110 10.92 -4.41 3.06
C TYR A 110 10.08 -4.17 4.31
N ILE A 111 8.81 -3.79 4.13
CA ILE A 111 7.86 -3.55 5.23
C ILE A 111 7.65 -4.81 6.07
N LYS A 112 7.48 -5.98 5.44
CA LYS A 112 7.38 -7.26 6.17
C LYS A 112 8.66 -7.54 6.96
N SER A 113 9.82 -7.35 6.34
CA SER A 113 11.13 -7.58 6.96
C SER A 113 11.39 -6.65 8.15
N MET A 114 10.83 -5.44 8.15
CA MET A 114 10.89 -4.53 9.31
C MET A 114 10.20 -5.09 10.54
N ILE A 115 9.27 -6.03 10.38
CA ILE A 115 8.61 -6.72 11.49
C ILE A 115 9.30 -8.05 11.73
N THR A 116 9.42 -8.90 10.71
CA THR A 116 9.85 -10.29 10.88
C THR A 116 11.32 -10.47 11.26
N ASN A 117 12.18 -9.46 11.01
CA ASN A 117 13.59 -9.52 11.42
C ASN A 117 13.82 -9.29 12.92
N HIS A 118 12.75 -9.03 13.68
CA HIS A 118 12.82 -8.92 15.12
C HIS A 118 12.71 -10.28 15.80
N ASN A 119 13.60 -10.52 16.75
CA ASN A 119 13.60 -11.74 17.57
C ASN A 119 12.57 -11.71 18.69
N SER A 120 12.18 -10.52 19.18
CA SER A 120 11.23 -10.35 20.27
C SER A 120 9.87 -9.90 19.76
N ARG A 121 8.80 -10.43 20.38
CA ARG A 121 7.41 -10.07 20.07
C ARG A 121 7.11 -8.59 20.35
N ASP A 122 7.73 -8.00 21.36
CA ASP A 122 7.55 -6.60 21.71
C ASP A 122 8.13 -5.67 20.63
N SER A 123 9.33 -5.99 20.11
CA SER A 123 9.91 -5.26 18.98
C SER A 123 9.05 -5.41 17.71
N GLN A 124 8.54 -6.61 17.43
CA GLN A 124 7.63 -6.86 16.30
C GLN A 124 6.35 -6.01 16.41
N THR A 125 5.73 -5.99 17.59
CA THR A 125 4.52 -5.21 17.87
C THR A 125 4.78 -3.72 17.74
N HIS A 126 5.95 -3.25 18.20
CA HIS A 126 6.36 -1.86 18.04
C HIS A 126 6.49 -1.49 16.56
N ALA A 127 7.26 -2.26 15.78
CA ALA A 127 7.42 -2.05 14.35
C ALA A 127 6.07 -2.03 13.61
N PHE A 128 5.15 -2.95 13.96
CA PHE A 128 3.79 -3.00 13.41
C PHE A 128 3.02 -1.70 13.67
N ARG A 129 3.03 -1.20 14.92
CA ARG A 129 2.39 0.08 15.30
C ARG A 129 2.98 1.28 14.57
N ARG A 130 4.30 1.31 14.40
CA ARG A 130 4.99 2.37 13.65
C ARG A 130 4.50 2.38 12.20
N LEU A 131 4.40 1.22 11.56
CA LEU A 131 3.94 1.10 10.17
C LEU A 131 2.48 1.55 10.00
N ILE A 132 1.59 1.29 10.97
CA ILE A 132 0.22 1.84 10.97
C ILE A 132 0.25 3.38 11.02
N THR A 133 1.10 3.95 11.87
CA THR A 133 1.27 5.41 11.98
C THR A 133 1.74 6.01 10.65
N VAL A 134 2.74 5.38 10.00
CA VAL A 134 3.21 5.75 8.66
C VAL A 134 2.09 5.65 7.63
N ALA A 135 1.31 4.56 7.61
CA ALA A 135 0.19 4.39 6.69
C ALA A 135 -0.89 5.48 6.87
N ASN A 136 -1.25 5.80 8.11
CA ASN A 136 -2.19 6.86 8.42
C ASN A 136 -1.69 8.23 7.94
N TYR A 137 -0.41 8.51 8.11
CA TYR A 137 0.19 9.74 7.57
C TYR A 137 0.07 9.79 6.05
N LEU A 138 0.51 8.74 5.35
CA LEU A 138 0.44 8.68 3.87
C LEU A 138 -1.00 8.84 3.36
N PHE A 139 -1.97 8.23 4.05
CA PHE A 139 -3.39 8.39 3.75
C PHE A 139 -3.86 9.84 3.89
N LYS A 140 -3.52 10.52 4.99
CA LYS A 140 -3.86 11.94 5.22
C LYS A 140 -3.19 12.86 4.19
N HIS A 141 -1.97 12.51 3.77
CA HIS A 141 -1.19 13.23 2.76
C HIS A 141 -1.45 12.77 1.32
N LYS A 142 -2.60 12.11 1.08
CA LYS A 142 -3.13 11.79 -0.25
C LYS A 142 -2.27 10.83 -1.08
N ASN A 143 -1.32 10.13 -0.46
CA ASN A 143 -0.64 8.99 -1.07
C ASN A 143 -1.30 7.67 -0.64
N TYR A 144 -2.45 7.40 -1.25
CA TYR A 144 -3.24 6.21 -0.95
C TYR A 144 -2.58 4.93 -1.48
N ASP A 145 -1.79 5.02 -2.56
CA ASP A 145 -1.05 3.89 -3.11
C ASP A 145 0.00 3.37 -2.11
N ALA A 146 0.87 4.24 -1.59
CA ALA A 146 1.84 3.88 -0.56
C ALA A 146 1.17 3.38 0.73
N CYS A 147 0.07 4.01 1.15
CA CYS A 147 -0.74 3.52 2.26
C CYS A 147 -1.24 2.09 2.00
N SER A 148 -1.73 1.80 0.79
CA SER A 148 -2.24 0.47 0.44
C SER A 148 -1.15 -0.59 0.46
N ILE A 149 0.07 -0.27 0.02
CA ILE A 149 1.23 -1.17 0.07
C ILE A 149 1.52 -1.59 1.51
N ILE A 150 1.54 -0.63 2.45
CA ILE A 150 1.74 -0.96 3.87
C ILE A 150 0.63 -1.87 4.37
N LEU A 151 -0.64 -1.53 4.14
CA LEU A 151 -1.73 -2.35 4.68
C LEU A 151 -1.75 -3.76 4.09
N PHE A 152 -1.43 -3.93 2.80
CA PHE A 152 -1.29 -5.25 2.19
C PHE A 152 -0.11 -6.03 2.74
N ALA A 153 1.00 -5.35 3.08
CA ALA A 153 2.13 -5.98 3.77
C ALA A 153 1.78 -6.44 5.19
N LEU A 154 0.99 -5.64 5.92
CA LEU A 154 0.57 -5.92 7.30
C LEU A 154 -0.53 -6.97 7.41
N ALA A 155 -1.45 -7.04 6.43
CA ALA A 155 -2.59 -7.94 6.43
C ALA A 155 -2.24 -9.42 6.70
N PRO A 156 -1.27 -10.06 5.99
CA PRO A 156 -0.91 -11.45 6.25
C PRO A 156 -0.13 -11.64 7.56
N LEU A 157 0.44 -10.57 8.11
CA LEU A 157 1.14 -10.61 9.39
C LEU A 157 0.20 -10.39 10.58
N LYS A 158 -1.07 -10.01 10.33
CA LYS A 158 -2.04 -9.75 11.39
C LYS A 158 -2.37 -11.06 12.10
N THR A 159 -1.65 -11.32 13.19
CA THR A 159 -1.99 -12.34 14.17
C THR A 159 -2.81 -11.68 15.28
N GLU A 160 -3.76 -12.40 15.88
CA GLU A 160 -4.51 -11.95 17.08
C GLU A 160 -3.55 -11.40 18.14
N VAL A 161 -2.41 -12.08 18.26
CA VAL A 161 -1.23 -11.76 19.04
C VAL A 161 -0.71 -10.32 18.91
N TYR A 162 -0.70 -9.71 17.72
CA TYR A 162 -0.26 -8.32 17.57
C TYR A 162 -1.38 -7.33 17.86
N VAL A 163 -2.63 -7.69 17.55
CA VAL A 163 -3.80 -6.84 17.71
C VAL A 163 -4.08 -6.59 19.19
N ASP A 164 -4.00 -7.63 20.02
CA ASP A 164 -4.29 -7.56 21.46
C ASP A 164 -3.26 -6.72 22.24
N ALA A 165 -2.03 -6.63 21.73
CA ALA A 165 -0.93 -5.89 22.36
C ALA A 165 -0.88 -4.40 21.96
N MET A 166 -1.75 -3.96 21.05
CA MET A 166 -1.74 -2.58 20.56
C MET A 166 -2.63 -1.65 21.40
N PRO A 167 -2.25 -0.35 21.52
CA PRO A 167 -3.17 0.65 22.03
C PRO A 167 -4.41 0.73 21.14
N LYS A 168 -5.59 0.84 21.76
CA LYS A 168 -6.89 0.91 21.09
C LYS A 168 -6.94 1.96 19.97
N SER A 169 -6.31 3.13 20.16
CA SER A 169 -6.27 4.19 19.14
C SER A 169 -5.51 3.81 17.86
N ILE A 170 -4.49 2.96 17.97
CA ILE A 170 -3.73 2.45 16.82
C ILE A 170 -4.51 1.32 16.15
N GLU A 171 -5.15 0.47 16.93
CA GLU A 171 -6.03 -0.58 16.44
C GLU A 171 -7.20 -0.01 15.63
N GLU A 172 -7.88 1.01 16.15
CA GLU A 172 -8.96 1.73 15.47
C GLU A 172 -8.49 2.35 14.15
N GLN A 173 -7.28 2.94 14.13
CA GLN A 173 -6.69 3.47 12.90
C GLN A 173 -6.45 2.38 11.86
N TYR A 174 -5.85 1.26 12.27
CA TYR A 174 -5.61 0.13 11.38
C TYR A 174 -6.92 -0.45 10.84
N ASN A 175 -7.91 -0.67 11.70
CA ASN A 175 -9.22 -1.18 11.32
C ASN A 175 -9.93 -0.22 10.36
N TYR A 176 -9.87 1.09 10.61
CA TYR A 176 -10.42 2.11 9.72
C TYR A 176 -9.77 2.09 8.33
N LEU A 177 -8.43 2.13 8.28
CA LEU A 177 -7.67 2.13 7.03
C LEU A 177 -7.87 0.82 6.25
N SER A 178 -7.81 -0.32 6.94
CA SER A 178 -8.03 -1.64 6.31
C SER A 178 -9.42 -1.74 5.73
N LYS A 179 -10.45 -1.29 6.45
CA LYS A 179 -11.84 -1.27 5.96
C LYS A 179 -12.00 -0.42 4.70
N LEU A 180 -11.25 0.66 4.55
CA LEU A 180 -11.23 1.48 3.32
C LEU A 180 -10.52 0.75 2.17
N MET A 181 -9.38 0.12 2.45
CA MET A 181 -8.49 -0.50 1.45
C MET A 181 -8.84 -1.96 1.15
N THR A 182 -9.98 -2.48 1.63
CA THR A 182 -10.43 -3.84 1.32
C THR A 182 -11.23 -3.85 0.00
N PRO A 183 -10.94 -4.76 -0.95
CA PRO A 183 -11.80 -5.03 -2.10
C PRO A 183 -13.26 -5.28 -1.69
N PRO A 184 -14.27 -4.78 -2.42
CA PRO A 184 -14.23 -4.13 -3.74
C PRO A 184 -13.86 -2.63 -3.73
N PHE A 185 -13.23 -2.10 -2.68
CA PHE A 185 -12.81 -0.69 -2.56
C PHE A 185 -13.95 0.33 -2.65
N SER A 186 -15.20 -0.08 -2.45
CA SER A 186 -16.37 0.80 -2.52
C SER A 186 -16.26 1.97 -1.53
N LYS A 187 -15.82 1.70 -0.30
CA LYS A 187 -15.63 2.72 0.74
C LYS A 187 -14.52 3.70 0.39
N LEU A 188 -13.39 3.24 -0.16
CA LEU A 188 -12.35 4.16 -0.63
C LEU A 188 -12.84 5.00 -1.80
N ASN A 189 -13.59 4.43 -2.76
CA ASN A 189 -14.15 5.20 -3.86
C ASN A 189 -15.11 6.31 -3.35
N GLN A 190 -16.01 5.99 -2.41
CA GLN A 190 -16.87 6.98 -1.76
C GLN A 190 -16.05 8.08 -1.04
N TYR A 191 -15.00 7.68 -0.33
CA TYR A 191 -14.10 8.63 0.32
C TYR A 191 -13.42 9.56 -0.69
N LEU A 192 -12.88 9.03 -1.79
CA LEU A 192 -12.22 9.80 -2.84
C LEU A 192 -13.19 10.74 -3.57
N GLN A 193 -14.45 10.35 -3.73
CA GLN A 193 -15.49 11.21 -4.31
C GLN A 193 -15.87 12.37 -3.39
N LYS A 194 -15.92 12.14 -2.07
CA LYS A 194 -16.22 13.17 -1.07
C LYS A 194 -15.05 14.12 -0.86
N HIS A 195 -13.81 13.63 -0.93
CA HIS A 195 -12.60 14.36 -0.61
C HIS A 195 -11.69 14.55 -1.83
N LYS A 196 -12.27 14.95 -2.97
CA LYS A 196 -11.54 15.10 -4.24
C LYS A 196 -10.34 16.04 -4.07
N CYS A 197 -9.16 15.56 -4.43
CA CYS A 197 -7.97 16.40 -4.55
C CYS A 197 -7.27 16.14 -5.90
N SER A 198 -6.72 17.20 -6.48
CA SER A 198 -5.91 17.10 -7.70
C SER A 198 -4.63 16.28 -7.46
N ARG A 199 -4.11 16.29 -6.22
CA ARG A 199 -2.88 15.62 -5.81
C ARG A 199 -3.06 14.18 -5.31
N ASP A 200 -4.27 13.63 -5.38
CA ASP A 200 -4.53 12.25 -4.94
C ASP A 200 -3.72 11.25 -5.78
N ILE A 201 -2.90 10.45 -5.11
CA ILE A 201 -2.25 9.28 -5.69
C ILE A 201 -3.10 8.06 -5.32
N VAL A 202 -3.98 7.68 -6.24
CA VAL A 202 -4.95 6.58 -6.07
C VAL A 202 -4.21 5.24 -6.21
N PRO A 203 -4.56 4.20 -5.45
CA PRO A 203 -3.92 2.90 -5.58
C PRO A 203 -4.02 2.36 -7.02
N ILE A 204 -2.91 1.93 -7.59
CA ILE A 204 -2.85 1.43 -8.97
C ILE A 204 -3.85 0.28 -9.21
N PRO A 205 -4.04 -0.70 -8.30
CA PRO A 205 -5.04 -1.75 -8.49
C PRO A 205 -6.47 -1.23 -8.70
N ILE A 206 -6.83 -0.08 -8.11
CA ILE A 206 -8.16 0.54 -8.31
C ILE A 206 -8.26 1.14 -9.70
N MET A 207 -7.20 1.80 -10.17
CA MET A 207 -7.17 2.39 -11.51
C MET A 207 -7.24 1.30 -12.59
N VAL A 208 -6.46 0.22 -12.43
CA VAL A 208 -6.48 -0.94 -13.32
C VAL A 208 -7.88 -1.56 -13.41
N ARG A 209 -8.56 -1.77 -12.27
CA ARG A 209 -9.94 -2.29 -12.26
C ARG A 209 -10.95 -1.38 -12.96
N LYS A 210 -10.79 -0.06 -12.82
CA LYS A 210 -11.67 0.89 -13.52
C LYS A 210 -11.48 0.81 -15.04
N ILE A 211 -10.24 0.67 -15.50
CA ILE A 211 -9.92 0.50 -16.93
C ILE A 211 -10.45 -0.84 -17.45
N GLN A 212 -10.21 -1.93 -16.71
CA GLN A 212 -10.75 -3.26 -17.02
C GLN A 212 -12.25 -3.24 -17.24
N TYR A 213 -12.99 -2.61 -16.31
CA TYR A 213 -14.43 -2.50 -16.41
C TYR A 213 -14.87 -1.70 -17.65
N ILE A 214 -14.20 -0.58 -17.94
CA ILE A 214 -14.47 0.21 -19.16
C ILE A 214 -14.20 -0.60 -20.43
N GLN A 215 -13.08 -1.31 -20.50
CA GLN A 215 -12.73 -2.16 -21.64
C GLN A 215 -13.77 -3.28 -21.85
N HIS A 216 -14.19 -3.94 -20.77
CA HIS A 216 -15.25 -4.95 -20.83
C HIS A 216 -16.58 -4.38 -21.35
N LEU A 217 -16.96 -3.17 -20.92
CA LEU A 217 -18.16 -2.52 -21.45
C LEU A 217 -18.02 -2.13 -22.92
N GLN A 218 -16.84 -1.70 -23.37
CA GLN A 218 -16.58 -1.38 -24.78
C GLN A 218 -16.75 -2.61 -25.68
N GLU A 219 -16.21 -3.75 -25.26
CA GLU A 219 -16.32 -5.02 -25.99
C GLU A 219 -17.80 -5.44 -26.14
N ASN A 220 -18.60 -5.27 -25.08
CA ASN A 220 -20.02 -5.63 -25.11
C ASN A 220 -20.91 -4.60 -25.83
N LEU A 221 -20.54 -3.32 -25.84
CA LEU A 221 -21.30 -2.26 -26.51
C LEU A 221 -21.14 -2.27 -28.03
N ASN A 222 -20.02 -2.78 -28.54
CA ASN A 222 -19.85 -3.01 -29.99
C ASN A 222 -20.89 -3.99 -30.57
N VAL A 223 -21.65 -4.69 -29.72
CA VAL A 223 -22.72 -5.62 -30.09
C VAL A 223 -24.11 -4.95 -30.08
N ILE A 224 -24.27 -3.79 -29.43
CA ILE A 224 -25.59 -3.16 -29.18
C ILE A 224 -25.51 -1.64 -29.41
N VAL A 225 -26.04 -1.20 -30.56
CA VAL A 225 -26.05 0.20 -30.99
C VAL A 225 -27.02 1.04 -30.13
N GLU A 226 -26.50 1.87 -29.22
CA GLU A 226 -27.23 3.03 -28.68
C GLU A 226 -26.27 4.19 -28.34
N GLY A 227 -26.41 5.32 -29.04
CA GLY A 227 -25.47 6.45 -28.98
C GLY A 227 -25.34 7.15 -27.61
N ASN A 228 -26.32 7.02 -26.71
CA ASN A 228 -26.23 7.59 -25.36
C ASN A 228 -25.32 6.79 -24.43
N ALA A 229 -25.33 5.46 -24.51
CA ALA A 229 -24.48 4.59 -23.70
C ALA A 229 -23.01 4.76 -24.10
N GLU A 230 -22.74 4.81 -25.40
CA GLU A 230 -21.42 5.04 -25.95
C GLU A 230 -20.83 6.38 -25.51
N LYS A 231 -21.63 7.45 -25.55
CA LYS A 231 -21.21 8.78 -25.05
C LYS A 231 -20.87 8.75 -23.56
N LYS A 232 -21.69 8.10 -22.72
CA LYS A 232 -21.42 7.95 -21.28
C LYS A 232 -20.12 7.16 -21.02
N LEU A 233 -19.86 6.12 -21.81
CA LEU A 233 -18.66 5.31 -21.70
C LEU A 233 -17.40 6.09 -22.11
N ARG A 234 -17.42 6.76 -23.26
CA ARG A 234 -16.33 7.63 -23.72
C ARG A 234 -16.02 8.72 -22.68
N ASN A 235 -17.05 9.31 -22.07
CA ASN A 235 -16.87 10.27 -20.98
C ASN A 235 -16.20 9.64 -19.75
N SER A 236 -16.57 8.41 -19.40
CA SER A 236 -15.99 7.67 -18.27
C SER A 236 -14.52 7.33 -18.51
N GLU A 237 -14.17 6.89 -19.72
CA GLU A 237 -12.80 6.65 -20.15
C GLU A 237 -11.95 7.93 -20.08
N THR A 238 -12.45 9.04 -20.63
CA THR A 238 -11.77 10.34 -20.55
C THR A 238 -11.52 10.76 -19.11
N LYS A 239 -12.51 10.62 -18.22
CA LYS A 239 -12.36 10.92 -16.78
C LYS A 239 -11.24 10.09 -16.13
N VAL A 240 -11.18 8.79 -16.42
CA VAL A 240 -10.14 7.91 -15.89
C VAL A 240 -8.77 8.31 -16.44
N LYS A 241 -8.65 8.54 -17.75
CA LYS A 241 -7.40 9.02 -18.39
C LYS A 241 -6.92 10.35 -17.80
N THR A 242 -7.80 11.32 -17.61
CA THR A 242 -7.47 12.61 -16.97
C THR A 242 -6.99 12.40 -15.54
N LYS A 243 -7.62 11.51 -14.76
CA LYS A 243 -7.17 11.21 -13.39
C LYS A 243 -5.78 10.57 -13.38
N ILE A 244 -5.50 9.64 -14.30
CA ILE A 244 -4.17 9.02 -14.46
C ILE A 244 -3.13 10.07 -14.82
N LEU A 245 -3.45 10.93 -15.80
CA LEU A 245 -2.55 11.99 -16.23
C LEU A 245 -2.22 12.93 -15.07
N ASN A 246 -3.22 13.39 -14.31
CA ASN A 246 -3.02 14.24 -13.14
C ASN A 246 -2.16 13.56 -12.08
N MET A 247 -2.34 12.26 -11.86
CA MET A 247 -1.53 11.48 -10.92
C MET A 247 -0.06 11.40 -11.39
N ILE A 248 0.18 11.10 -12.66
CA ILE A 248 1.53 11.08 -13.26
C ILE A 248 2.18 12.46 -13.15
N THR A 249 1.48 13.54 -13.52
CA THR A 249 1.98 14.91 -13.43
C THR A 249 2.32 15.28 -11.99
N THR A 250 1.42 15.02 -11.03
CA THR A 250 1.66 15.27 -9.60
C THR A 250 2.90 14.51 -9.11
N CYS A 251 3.10 13.28 -9.56
CA CYS A 251 4.26 12.47 -9.21
C CYS A 251 5.56 13.01 -9.82
N LYS A 252 5.52 13.55 -11.04
CA LYS A 252 6.69 14.14 -11.71
C LYS A 252 7.10 15.49 -11.13
N GLU A 253 6.13 16.31 -10.73
CA GLU A 253 6.36 17.60 -10.07
C GLU A 253 6.91 17.45 -8.66
N TYR A 254 6.82 16.23 -8.09
CA TYR A 254 7.29 15.93 -6.76
C TYR A 254 8.82 15.87 -6.69
N ASN A 255 9.44 17.04 -6.67
CA ASN A 255 10.87 17.22 -6.47
C ASN A 255 11.23 17.16 -4.98
N LEU A 256 11.13 15.97 -4.37
CA LEU A 256 11.98 15.71 -3.20
C LEU A 256 13.30 15.17 -3.72
N SER A 257 14.39 15.92 -3.51
CA SER A 257 15.73 15.32 -3.53
C SER A 257 15.66 14.17 -2.55
N ILE A 258 15.75 12.91 -3.00
CA ILE A 258 15.65 11.73 -2.12
C ILE A 258 16.74 11.89 -1.06
N PRO A 259 16.43 12.37 0.16
CA PRO A 259 17.46 12.67 1.13
C PRO A 259 17.64 11.37 1.88
N TYR A 260 18.51 10.52 1.34
CA TYR A 260 19.33 9.61 2.12
C TYR A 260 18.59 8.77 3.18
N CYS A 261 18.09 7.59 2.81
CA CYS A 261 18.10 6.41 3.69
C CYS A 261 17.78 5.14 2.89
N MET A 262 18.79 4.28 2.72
CA MET A 262 18.82 3.04 1.94
C MET A 262 18.57 3.19 0.45
N LYS A 263 19.57 2.83 -0.35
CA LYS A 263 19.36 2.72 -1.79
C LYS A 263 18.34 1.60 -1.99
N LEU A 264 17.26 1.85 -2.73
CA LEU A 264 16.30 0.81 -3.12
C LEU A 264 17.02 -0.44 -3.64
N GLU A 265 18.16 -0.25 -4.31
CA GLU A 265 19.06 -1.32 -4.76
C GLU A 265 19.64 -2.19 -3.63
N GLU A 266 20.00 -1.63 -2.48
CA GLU A 266 20.46 -2.42 -1.31
C GLU A 266 19.33 -3.33 -0.79
N ILE A 267 18.10 -2.82 -0.76
CA ILE A 267 16.92 -3.59 -0.36
C ILE A 267 16.62 -4.68 -1.39
N LYS A 268 16.71 -4.37 -2.69
CA LYS A 268 16.55 -5.35 -3.77
C LYS A 268 17.59 -6.47 -3.67
N HIS A 269 18.86 -6.13 -3.45
CA HIS A 269 19.91 -7.13 -3.27
C HIS A 269 19.66 -8.02 -2.06
N LYS A 270 19.17 -7.45 -0.95
CA LYS A 270 18.78 -8.23 0.23
C LYS A 270 17.61 -9.17 -0.08
N ALA A 271 16.54 -8.67 -0.70
CA ALA A 271 15.38 -9.46 -1.09
C ALA A 271 15.75 -10.61 -2.05
N ALA A 272 16.63 -10.35 -3.02
CA ALA A 272 17.09 -11.37 -3.97
C ALA A 272 17.91 -12.48 -3.27
N ARG A 273 18.77 -12.13 -2.31
CA ARG A 273 19.54 -13.12 -1.52
C ARG A 273 18.64 -14.01 -0.69
N GLU A 274 17.66 -13.44 -0.01
CA GLU A 274 16.74 -14.21 0.85
C GLU A 274 15.85 -15.15 0.02
N ASN A 275 15.36 -14.70 -1.14
CA ASN A 275 14.57 -15.55 -2.04
C ASN A 275 15.39 -16.71 -2.64
N ASN A 276 16.68 -16.49 -2.94
CA ASN A 276 17.58 -17.53 -3.47
C ASN A 276 18.05 -18.51 -2.38
N SER A 277 18.17 -18.07 -1.12
CA SER A 277 18.58 -18.92 0.00
C SER A 277 17.52 -19.94 0.41
N THR A 278 16.25 -19.74 0.04
CA THR A 278 15.16 -20.70 0.29
C THR A 278 15.20 -21.96 -0.58
N LEU A 279 16.16 -22.10 -1.50
CA LEU A 279 16.37 -23.33 -2.30
C LEU A 279 17.30 -24.36 -1.63
N GLU A 280 17.94 -24.04 -0.51
CA GLU A 280 18.72 -24.99 0.29
C GLU A 280 18.44 -24.81 1.80
N VAL A 281 17.33 -25.35 2.29
CA VAL A 281 17.12 -25.50 3.74
C VAL A 281 16.68 -26.93 4.03
N ALA A 282 17.52 -27.64 4.78
CA ALA A 282 17.26 -28.96 5.36
C ALA A 282 15.90 -29.01 6.09
N PRO A 283 15.26 -30.19 6.18
CA PRO A 283 13.92 -30.32 6.76
C PRO A 283 13.88 -29.79 8.20
N ARG A 284 13.01 -28.80 8.44
CA ARG A 284 12.72 -28.29 9.80
C ARG A 284 11.83 -29.29 10.54
N PRO A 285 11.98 -29.42 11.87
CA PRO A 285 11.16 -30.33 12.69
C PRO A 285 9.69 -29.91 12.67
N ASP A 286 8.82 -30.91 12.59
CA ASP A 286 7.36 -30.78 12.53
C ASP A 286 6.82 -29.94 13.69
N ILE A 287 6.49 -28.69 13.39
CA ILE A 287 5.55 -27.90 14.18
C ILE A 287 4.26 -27.89 13.37
N SER A 288 3.27 -28.66 13.84
CA SER A 288 1.93 -28.73 13.23
C SER A 288 1.21 -27.39 13.45
N ILE A 289 1.56 -26.40 12.64
CA ILE A 289 0.78 -25.19 12.42
C ILE A 289 -0.18 -25.56 11.28
N LYS A 290 -1.49 -25.50 11.54
CA LYS A 290 -2.49 -25.54 10.48
C LYS A 290 -2.20 -24.37 9.53
N GLN A 291 -1.50 -24.67 8.44
CA GLN A 291 -1.31 -23.74 7.33
C GLN A 291 -2.67 -23.53 6.67
N GLU A 292 -3.34 -22.42 7.00
CA GLU A 292 -4.25 -21.82 6.04
C GLU A 292 -3.40 -21.29 4.88
N GLU A 293 -3.75 -21.70 3.66
CA GLU A 293 -3.02 -21.32 2.45
C GLU A 293 -2.79 -19.80 2.41
N PRO A 294 -1.58 -19.33 2.05
CA PRO A 294 -1.36 -17.91 1.85
C PRO A 294 -2.31 -17.44 0.75
N THR A 295 -3.19 -16.51 1.09
CA THR A 295 -3.98 -15.74 0.12
C THR A 295 -3.02 -14.80 -0.61
N SER A 296 -2.19 -15.40 -1.48
CA SER A 296 -1.62 -14.68 -2.60
C SER A 296 -2.81 -14.13 -3.39
N LEU A 297 -2.82 -12.83 -3.64
CA LEU A 297 -3.62 -12.23 -4.70
C LEU A 297 -3.05 -12.71 -6.04
N ILE A 298 -3.08 -14.02 -6.28
CA ILE A 298 -3.14 -14.57 -7.62
C ILE A 298 -4.51 -14.15 -8.14
N PHE A 299 -4.51 -13.36 -9.20
CA PHE A 299 -5.68 -13.12 -10.03
C PHE A 299 -6.22 -14.49 -10.48
N ARG A 300 -7.13 -15.08 -9.70
CA ARG A 300 -7.78 -16.33 -10.07
C ARG A 300 -8.65 -16.06 -11.30
N ARG A 301 -8.29 -16.73 -12.40
CA ARG A 301 -9.15 -16.91 -13.56
C ARG A 301 -10.41 -17.65 -13.11
N ASP A 302 -11.57 -17.03 -13.27
CA ASP A 302 -12.82 -17.79 -13.40
C ASP A 302 -12.74 -18.53 -14.75
N THR A 303 -12.44 -19.82 -14.69
CA THR A 303 -12.43 -20.69 -15.87
C THR A 303 -13.87 -20.95 -16.32
N LYS A 304 -14.16 -20.44 -17.52
CA LYS A 304 -15.22 -20.79 -18.47
C LYS A 304 -16.12 -21.98 -18.03
N LYS A 305 -17.31 -21.66 -17.50
CA LYS A 305 -18.50 -22.46 -17.82
C LYS A 305 -19.10 -21.91 -19.10
N THR A 306 -19.09 -22.70 -20.15
CA THR A 306 -19.84 -22.48 -21.38
C THR A 306 -21.33 -22.44 -21.02
N LEU A 307 -21.85 -21.24 -20.76
CA LEU A 307 -23.27 -20.98 -20.79
C LEU A 307 -23.68 -20.88 -22.27
N THR A 308 -24.32 -21.92 -22.78
CA THR A 308 -25.14 -21.82 -23.98
C THR A 308 -26.30 -20.87 -23.68
N PHE A 309 -26.13 -19.60 -24.04
CA PHE A 309 -27.12 -18.57 -23.77
C PHE A 309 -28.17 -18.55 -24.90
N ARG A 310 -29.38 -19.02 -24.60
CA ARG A 310 -30.58 -18.66 -25.38
C ARG A 310 -30.96 -17.22 -25.04
N PRO A 311 -31.29 -16.36 -26.01
CA PRO A 311 -31.63 -14.98 -25.74
C PRO A 311 -33.01 -14.91 -25.09
N ARG A 312 -33.07 -14.54 -23.81
CA ARG A 312 -34.30 -14.04 -23.18
C ARG A 312 -34.03 -12.79 -22.34
N SER A 313 -34.49 -11.68 -22.91
CA SER A 313 -35.18 -10.56 -22.24
C SER A 313 -34.37 -9.51 -21.46
N ASN A 314 -34.90 -8.29 -21.55
CA ASN A 314 -34.49 -6.98 -21.01
C ASN A 314 -34.10 -6.90 -19.52
N SER A 315 -34.10 -7.99 -18.74
CA SER A 315 -33.77 -7.97 -17.31
C SER A 315 -32.26 -7.85 -17.05
N LEU A 316 -31.43 -8.54 -17.83
CA LEU A 316 -29.97 -8.40 -17.79
C LEU A 316 -29.51 -6.99 -18.14
N PHE A 317 -30.23 -6.33 -19.05
CA PHE A 317 -29.93 -4.95 -19.43
C PHE A 317 -30.27 -3.97 -18.30
N LYS A 318 -31.38 -4.15 -17.58
CA LYS A 318 -31.70 -3.32 -16.40
C LYS A 318 -30.66 -3.48 -15.29
N ASP A 319 -30.17 -4.69 -15.05
CA ASP A 319 -29.13 -4.94 -14.05
C ASP A 319 -27.76 -4.38 -14.46
N LEU A 320 -27.41 -4.48 -15.75
CA LEU A 320 -26.21 -3.86 -16.31
C LEU A 320 -26.30 -2.33 -16.30
N ASN A 321 -27.45 -1.74 -16.67
CA ASN A 321 -27.66 -0.30 -16.62
C ASN A 321 -27.63 0.22 -15.18
N LYS A 322 -28.23 -0.50 -14.23
CA LYS A 322 -28.18 -0.14 -12.80
C LYS A 322 -26.76 -0.20 -12.26
N ARG A 323 -26.01 -1.28 -12.55
CA ARG A 323 -24.59 -1.38 -12.17
C ARG A 323 -23.72 -0.34 -12.87
N PHE A 324 -24.08 0.04 -14.10
CA PHE A 324 -23.43 1.11 -14.85
C PHE A 324 -23.76 2.49 -14.28
N GLU A 325 -24.98 2.74 -13.83
CA GLU A 325 -25.37 3.96 -13.12
C GLU A 325 -24.64 4.06 -11.77
N GLU A 326 -24.63 2.99 -10.96
CA GLU A 326 -23.84 2.91 -9.73
C GLU A 326 -22.33 3.12 -10.00
N PHE A 327 -21.80 2.59 -11.10
CA PHE A 327 -20.40 2.79 -11.50
C PHE A 327 -20.13 4.21 -12.01
N THR A 328 -21.00 4.80 -12.83
CA THR A 328 -20.80 6.13 -13.42
C THR A 328 -21.06 7.25 -12.43
N GLU A 329 -22.00 7.07 -11.49
CA GLU A 329 -22.16 7.92 -10.30
C GLU A 329 -20.93 7.80 -9.39
N SER A 330 -20.24 6.65 -9.39
CA SER A 330 -18.98 6.50 -8.68
C SER A 330 -17.78 7.23 -9.34
N LEU A 331 -17.94 7.73 -10.56
CA LEU A 331 -16.92 8.52 -11.26
C LEU A 331 -17.14 10.01 -11.03
N PRO A 332 -16.13 10.76 -10.56
CA PRO A 332 -16.30 12.17 -10.25
C PRO A 332 -16.81 12.94 -11.48
N SER A 333 -17.89 13.71 -11.29
CA SER A 333 -18.25 14.79 -12.20
C SER A 333 -17.12 15.83 -12.22
N THR A 334 -16.76 16.29 -13.41
CA THR A 334 -15.96 17.50 -13.60
C THR A 334 -16.75 18.68 -13.03
N PRO A 335 -16.11 19.62 -12.30
CA PRO A 335 -16.73 20.90 -12.02
C PRO A 335 -17.08 21.53 -13.37
N ARG A 336 -18.34 21.94 -13.57
CA ARG A 336 -18.65 22.87 -14.66
C ARG A 336 -17.85 24.13 -14.37
N SER A 337 -16.83 24.40 -15.18
CA SER A 337 -16.28 25.75 -15.27
C SER A 337 -17.42 26.64 -15.76
N GLY A 338 -17.92 27.50 -14.88
CA GLY A 338 -18.79 28.59 -15.29
C GLY A 338 -17.97 29.58 -16.09
N VAL A 339 -18.14 29.54 -17.41
CA VAL A 339 -17.99 30.66 -18.33
C VAL A 339 -19.21 30.60 -19.25
#